data_AF-A0A5J4P059-F1
#
_entry.id   AF-A0A5J4P059-F1
#
_cell.length_a   1.000
_cell.length_b   1.000
_cell.length_c   1.000
_cell.angle_alpha   90.00
_cell.angle_beta   90.00
_cell.angle_gamma   90.00
#
_symmetry.space_group_name_H-M   'P 1'
#
loop_
_entity.id
_entity.type
_entity.pdbx_description
1 polymer ?
#
loop_
_entity_poly.entity_id
_entity_poly.type
_entity_poly.pdbx_seq_one_letter_code
_entity_poly.pdbx_strand_id
1 'polypeptide(L)'
;MIFIQFRLQQVGLDETVRRLLNLIDMAIETARLPPHTSITHLCMTLSGVDTVDTEKSLIRAMRTSRPNVAGDITICNDAMGAYMAATDGRYYISHLVIKKFLEIEDGLIPWEHSMDRIRKIVFDYFEIQNQFGLLYHFYEVFNKGKIAGLCKSLAAAAREGEPLCEYAFQRAGIQLGRHVRACVRHAIKEHDPPIRELLVICCGKIFESWDLLQTGFQKVFAETQTSFRWQGILSLVRLQLSASFGAARLAARLHAGLSLPCPPDATVPMDRLVISL
;
A
#
# COMPACT_ATOMS: atom_id res chain seq x y z
N MET A 1 0.56 10.85 13.05
CA MET A 1 1.34 9.80 12.36
C MET A 1 0.91 9.76 10.91
N ILE A 2 1.86 9.61 9.99
CA ILE A 2 1.61 9.40 8.57
C ILE A 2 2.06 7.97 8.24
N PHE A 3 1.19 7.18 7.60
CA PHE A 3 1.54 5.86 7.07
C PHE A 3 1.73 5.94 5.56
N ILE A 4 2.88 5.48 5.05
CA ILE A 4 3.22 5.51 3.63
C ILE A 4 3.64 4.11 3.19
N GLN A 5 2.84 3.48 2.32
CA GLN A 5 3.22 2.22 1.64
C GLN A 5 3.94 2.57 0.34
N PHE A 6 5.18 2.09 0.17
CA PHE A 6 6.02 2.46 -0.98
C PHE A 6 6.42 1.31 -1.89
N ARG A 7 6.59 1.62 -3.18
CA ARG A 7 7.23 0.78 -4.19
C ARG A 7 8.73 1.09 -4.20
N LEU A 8 9.56 0.18 -3.72
CA LEU A 8 11.00 0.19 -4.03
C LEU A 8 11.23 -0.79 -5.19
N GLN A 9 11.23 -0.28 -6.41
CA GLN A 9 12.07 -0.92 -7.44
C GLN A 9 13.52 -0.59 -7.08
N GLN A 10 14.47 -1.41 -7.53
CA GLN A 10 15.92 -1.25 -7.31
C GLN A 10 16.42 0.16 -7.69
N VAL A 11 16.32 1.13 -6.79
CA VAL A 11 16.90 2.46 -6.88
C VAL A 11 17.79 2.64 -5.65
N GLY A 12 19.00 3.15 -5.85
CA GLY A 12 20.00 3.27 -4.79
C GLY A 12 19.49 4.01 -3.54
N LEU A 13 20.22 3.85 -2.42
CA LEU A 13 19.84 4.36 -1.11
C LEU A 13 19.47 5.86 -1.14
N ASP A 14 20.25 6.68 -1.85
CA ASP A 14 20.03 8.13 -1.94
C ASP A 14 18.70 8.48 -2.62
N GLU A 15 18.38 7.78 -3.71
CA GLU A 15 17.13 7.97 -4.44
C GLU A 15 15.93 7.48 -3.62
N THR A 16 16.12 6.43 -2.83
CA THR A 16 15.12 5.94 -1.86
C THR A 16 14.84 6.99 -0.78
N VAL A 17 15.88 7.52 -0.15
CA VAL A 17 15.78 8.58 0.87
C VAL A 17 15.07 9.80 0.29
N ARG A 18 15.49 10.25 -0.90
CA ARG A 18 14.87 11.39 -1.58
C ARG A 18 13.37 11.19 -1.79
N ARG A 19 12.95 10.00 -2.25
CA ARG A 19 11.53 9.67 -2.44
C ARG A 19 10.76 9.63 -1.13
N LEU A 20 11.34 9.07 -0.07
CA LEU A 20 10.69 9.00 1.25
C LEU A 20 10.48 10.39 1.85
N LEU A 21 11.51 11.24 1.84
CA LEU A 21 11.40 12.61 2.33
C LEU A 21 10.34 13.40 1.55
N ASN A 22 10.30 13.25 0.22
CA ASN A 22 9.25 13.86 -0.60
C ASN A 22 7.83 13.46 -0.14
N LEU A 23 7.61 12.19 0.21
CA LEU A 23 6.29 11.73 0.65
C LEU A 23 5.91 12.25 2.02
N ILE A 24 6.88 12.28 2.92
CA ILE A 24 6.71 12.79 4.27
C ILE A 24 6.29 14.26 4.19
N ASP A 25 6.96 15.04 3.35
CA ASP A 25 6.60 16.44 3.09
C ASP A 25 5.22 16.59 2.47
N MET A 26 4.89 15.77 1.47
CA MET A 26 3.54 15.74 0.91
C MET A 26 2.48 15.48 1.97
N ALA A 27 2.74 14.55 2.88
CA ALA A 27 1.78 14.13 3.88
C ALA A 27 1.59 15.15 5.02
N ILE A 28 2.66 15.80 5.50
CA ILE A 28 2.56 16.89 6.50
C ILE A 28 1.72 18.03 5.92
N GLU A 29 2.04 18.46 4.70
CA GLU A 29 1.36 19.59 4.08
C GLU A 29 -0.10 19.27 3.71
N THR A 30 -0.37 18.03 3.29
CA THR A 30 -1.72 17.52 2.99
C THR A 30 -2.62 17.45 4.23
N ALA A 31 -2.04 17.14 5.40
CA ALA A 31 -2.74 17.19 6.67
C ALA A 31 -3.01 18.64 7.16
N ARG A 32 -2.68 19.65 6.35
CA ARG A 32 -2.74 21.09 6.68
C ARG A 32 -1.93 21.43 7.93
N LEU A 33 -0.89 20.67 8.21
CA LEU A 33 -0.02 20.92 9.35
C LEU A 33 1.01 21.99 8.97
N PRO A 34 1.48 22.82 9.93
CA PRO A 34 2.49 23.82 9.68
C PRO A 34 3.71 23.27 8.92
N PRO A 35 4.26 24.04 7.98
CA PRO A 35 5.52 23.70 7.35
C PRO A 35 6.60 23.51 8.45
N HIS A 36 7.30 22.35 8.47
CA HIS A 36 8.21 21.93 9.57
C HIS A 36 7.54 21.38 10.84
N THR A 37 6.25 21.00 10.79
CA THR A 37 5.63 20.23 11.88
C THR A 37 6.51 19.05 12.25
N SER A 38 6.94 18.98 13.51
CA SER A 38 7.72 17.87 14.01
C SER A 38 6.85 16.62 13.95
N ILE A 39 7.16 15.71 13.03
CA ILE A 39 6.58 14.37 13.09
C ILE A 39 7.15 13.74 14.34
N THR A 40 6.30 13.46 15.32
CA THR A 40 6.74 12.75 16.52
C THR A 40 7.13 11.32 16.15
N HIS A 41 6.31 10.65 15.33
CA HIS A 41 6.48 9.24 14.95
C HIS A 41 6.22 9.03 13.46
N LEU A 42 7.22 8.52 12.77
CA LEU A 42 7.17 8.09 11.37
C LEU A 42 7.26 6.57 11.32
N CYS A 43 6.19 5.92 10.88
CA CYS A 43 6.16 4.47 10.67
C CYS A 43 6.09 4.19 9.16
N MET A 44 7.03 3.39 8.67
CA MET A 44 7.12 3.03 7.26
C MET A 44 7.26 1.52 7.11
N THR A 45 6.64 0.96 6.08
CA THR A 45 6.82 -0.43 5.65
C THR A 45 7.50 -0.41 4.28
N LEU A 46 8.75 -0.90 4.20
CA LEU A 46 9.62 -0.74 3.03
C LEU A 46 10.28 -2.07 2.63
N SER A 47 10.27 -2.38 1.33
CA SER A 47 10.90 -3.59 0.80
C SER A 47 12.41 -3.45 0.65
N GLY A 48 13.16 -4.49 1.05
CA GLY A 48 14.63 -4.49 0.97
C GLY A 48 15.32 -3.89 2.21
N VAL A 49 14.54 -3.64 3.28
CA VAL A 49 15.05 -3.29 4.60
C VAL A 49 14.88 -4.52 5.51
N ASP A 50 15.67 -5.55 5.20
CA ASP A 50 15.47 -6.92 5.72
C ASP A 50 16.34 -7.21 6.94
N THR A 51 17.25 -6.29 7.27
CA THR A 51 18.22 -6.44 8.35
C THR A 51 18.25 -5.19 9.22
N VAL A 52 18.67 -5.36 10.48
CA VAL A 52 18.90 -4.25 11.40
C VAL A 52 19.90 -3.23 10.81
N ASP A 53 20.88 -3.69 10.02
CA ASP A 53 21.88 -2.83 9.42
C ASP A 53 21.34 -1.99 8.25
N THR A 54 20.48 -2.58 7.41
CA THR A 54 19.81 -1.85 6.32
C THR A 54 18.80 -0.85 6.88
N GLU A 55 18.09 -1.20 7.95
CA GLU A 55 17.21 -0.29 8.69
C GLU A 55 17.98 0.90 9.25
N LYS A 56 19.05 0.64 10.01
CA LYS A 56 19.90 1.68 10.57
C LYS A 56 20.51 2.56 9.50
N SER A 57 20.95 1.97 8.38
CA SER A 57 21.56 2.71 7.26
C SER A 57 20.54 3.64 6.61
N LEU A 58 19.31 3.20 6.40
CA LEU A 58 18.25 4.03 5.83
C LEU A 58 17.83 5.14 6.79
N ILE A 59 17.62 4.84 8.08
CA ILE A 59 17.32 5.85 9.10
C ILE A 59 18.44 6.89 9.17
N ARG A 60 19.70 6.44 9.15
CA ARG A 60 20.87 7.32 9.15
C ARG A 60 20.87 8.23 7.93
N ALA A 61 20.69 7.67 6.73
CA ALA A 61 20.69 8.45 5.49
C ALA A 61 19.53 9.46 5.44
N MET A 62 18.35 9.09 5.95
CA MET A 62 17.21 10.01 6.11
C MET A 62 17.52 11.14 7.10
N ARG A 63 18.13 10.83 8.24
CA ARG A 63 18.53 11.83 9.24
C ARG A 63 19.69 12.72 8.76
N THR A 64 20.63 12.17 7.99
CA THR A 64 21.69 12.96 7.35
C THR A 64 21.10 13.95 6.35
N SER A 65 20.12 13.50 5.55
CA SER A 65 19.45 14.36 4.57
C SER A 65 18.48 15.35 5.21
N ARG A 66 17.85 14.98 6.34
CA ARG A 66 16.94 15.82 7.11
C ARG A 66 17.01 15.46 8.61
N PRO A 67 17.80 16.20 9.42
CA PRO A 67 18.03 15.89 10.84
C PRO A 67 16.74 15.81 11.67
N ASN A 68 15.76 16.65 11.35
CA ASN A 68 14.46 16.73 12.04
C ASN A 68 13.33 16.11 11.22
N VAL A 69 13.56 14.98 10.54
CA VAL A 69 12.53 14.31 9.73
C VAL A 69 11.38 13.76 10.59
N ALA A 70 11.71 13.16 11.73
CA ALA A 70 10.79 12.73 12.77
C ALA A 70 11.56 12.47 14.08
N GLY A 71 10.87 12.48 15.23
CA GLY A 71 11.42 12.03 16.51
C GLY A 71 11.81 10.55 16.42
N ASP A 72 10.80 9.69 16.42
CA ASP A 72 10.96 8.26 16.24
C ASP A 72 10.63 7.82 14.82
N ILE A 73 11.52 7.00 14.28
CA ILE A 73 11.36 6.36 12.96
C ILE A 73 11.34 4.87 13.21
N THR A 74 10.21 4.24 12.95
CA THR A 74 10.08 2.78 12.95
C THR A 74 9.95 2.33 11.51
N ILE A 75 10.90 1.54 11.05
CA ILE A 75 10.78 0.83 9.78
C ILE A 75 10.40 -0.58 10.11
N CYS A 76 9.17 -0.95 9.83
CA CYS A 76 8.82 -2.36 9.88
C CYS A 76 9.45 -3.02 8.66
N ASN A 77 10.24 -4.08 8.88
CA ASN A 77 10.55 -5.01 7.80
C ASN A 77 9.21 -5.35 7.19
N ASP A 78 9.13 -5.17 5.88
CA ASP A 78 7.90 -5.46 5.22
C ASP A 78 7.92 -6.93 4.79
N ALA A 79 8.75 -7.89 5.23
CA ALA A 79 8.87 -9.22 4.58
C ALA A 79 7.56 -9.83 3.98
N MET A 80 6.41 -9.70 4.68
CA MET A 80 5.07 -9.96 4.11
C MET A 80 4.49 -8.83 3.23
N GLY A 81 4.61 -7.57 3.64
CA GLY A 81 4.53 -6.36 2.82
C GLY A 81 5.47 -6.25 1.60
N ALA A 82 6.73 -6.75 1.55
CA ALA A 82 7.66 -6.85 0.42
C ALA A 82 7.16 -7.95 -0.44
N TYR A 83 6.85 -9.11 0.12
CA TYR A 83 6.12 -10.12 -0.63
C TYR A 83 4.82 -9.54 -1.23
N MET A 84 4.19 -8.56 -0.57
CA MET A 84 2.97 -7.85 -1.00
C MET A 84 3.17 -6.47 -1.70
N ALA A 85 4.41 -5.98 -1.88
CA ALA A 85 4.79 -4.67 -2.44
C ALA A 85 5.85 -4.84 -3.55
N ALA A 86 6.76 -5.80 -3.38
CA ALA A 86 7.37 -6.56 -4.48
C ALA A 86 6.30 -7.29 -5.31
N THR A 87 5.05 -7.37 -4.85
CA THR A 87 3.87 -7.45 -5.71
C THR A 87 3.17 -6.08 -5.71
N ASP A 88 2.93 -5.44 -6.85
CA ASP A 88 1.94 -4.32 -6.90
C ASP A 88 0.66 -4.87 -6.23
N GLY A 89 -0.09 -4.12 -5.41
CA GLY A 89 -1.33 -4.66 -4.83
C GLY A 89 -2.25 -5.25 -5.93
N ARG A 90 -2.18 -4.67 -7.13
CA ARG A 90 -2.79 -5.20 -8.34
C ARG A 90 -2.12 -6.47 -8.89
N TYR A 91 -0.79 -6.58 -8.82
CA TYR A 91 -0.09 -7.84 -9.08
C TYR A 91 -0.49 -8.90 -8.06
N TYR A 92 -0.57 -8.61 -6.75
CA TYR A 92 -0.94 -9.59 -5.73
C TYR A 92 -2.29 -10.22 -6.06
N ILE A 93 -3.29 -9.39 -6.36
CA ILE A 93 -4.61 -9.84 -6.77
C ILE A 93 -4.52 -10.66 -8.06
N SER A 94 -3.85 -10.14 -9.08
CA SER A 94 -3.72 -10.80 -10.38
C SER A 94 -3.03 -12.16 -10.28
N HIS A 95 -1.92 -12.21 -9.56
CA HIS A 95 -1.15 -13.41 -9.30
C HIS A 95 -1.92 -14.42 -8.44
N LEU A 96 -2.63 -13.96 -7.42
CA LEU A 96 -3.48 -14.82 -6.59
C LEU A 96 -4.58 -15.46 -7.43
N VAL A 97 -5.26 -14.69 -8.29
CA VAL A 97 -6.28 -15.21 -9.19
C VAL A 97 -5.69 -16.17 -10.20
N ILE A 98 -4.57 -15.84 -10.86
CA ILE A 98 -3.89 -16.74 -11.82
C ILE A 98 -3.47 -18.04 -11.14
N LYS A 99 -2.85 -17.96 -9.96
CA LYS A 99 -2.43 -19.13 -9.18
C LYS A 99 -3.62 -20.01 -8.84
N LYS A 100 -4.70 -19.41 -8.31
CA LYS A 100 -5.91 -20.16 -7.95
C LYS A 100 -6.58 -20.76 -9.17
N PHE A 101 -6.65 -20.02 -10.27
CA PHE A 101 -7.15 -20.52 -11.55
C PHE A 101 -6.39 -21.79 -11.99
N LEU A 102 -5.06 -21.77 -11.98
CA LEU A 102 -4.26 -22.95 -12.30
C LEU A 102 -4.52 -24.12 -11.33
N GLU A 103 -4.50 -23.84 -10.01
CA GLU A 103 -4.78 -24.86 -8.99
C GLU A 103 -6.17 -25.50 -9.15
N ILE A 104 -7.17 -24.74 -9.60
CA ILE A 104 -8.55 -25.22 -9.81
C ILE A 104 -8.64 -26.03 -11.11
N GLU A 105 -8.12 -25.51 -12.23
CA GLU A 105 -8.17 -26.19 -13.54
C GLU A 105 -7.38 -27.51 -13.52
N ASP A 106 -6.27 -27.56 -12.79
CA ASP A 106 -5.46 -28.77 -12.63
C ASP A 106 -6.03 -29.74 -11.56
N GLY A 107 -7.15 -29.38 -10.91
CA GLY A 107 -7.80 -30.21 -9.89
C GLY A 107 -7.04 -30.32 -8.56
N LEU A 108 -6.09 -29.42 -8.30
CA LEU A 108 -5.30 -29.39 -7.05
C LEU A 108 -6.13 -28.87 -5.86
N ILE A 109 -7.13 -28.04 -6.11
CA ILE A 109 -8.06 -27.56 -5.09
C ILE A 109 -9.51 -27.69 -5.56
N PRO A 110 -10.44 -28.05 -4.65
CA PRO A 110 -11.86 -28.07 -4.97
C PRO A 110 -12.40 -26.63 -5.13
N TRP A 111 -13.32 -26.45 -6.07
CA TRP A 111 -13.99 -25.17 -6.31
C TRP A 111 -15.42 -25.40 -6.82
N GLU A 112 -16.37 -24.66 -6.25
CA GLU A 112 -17.81 -24.89 -6.46
C GLU A 112 -18.41 -24.05 -7.61
N HIS A 113 -17.66 -23.06 -8.11
CA HIS A 113 -18.13 -22.11 -9.12
C HIS A 113 -17.46 -22.33 -10.48
N SER A 114 -18.11 -21.93 -11.59
CA SER A 114 -17.50 -22.04 -12.92
C SER A 114 -16.28 -21.12 -13.06
N MET A 115 -15.25 -21.63 -13.73
CA MET A 115 -14.03 -20.89 -14.07
C MET A 115 -14.06 -20.25 -15.48
N ASP A 116 -15.17 -20.37 -16.22
CA ASP A 116 -15.24 -19.93 -17.63
C ASP A 116 -14.93 -18.45 -17.82
N ARG A 117 -15.45 -17.62 -16.92
CA ARG A 117 -15.24 -16.18 -16.94
C ARG A 117 -13.79 -15.81 -16.66
N ILE A 118 -13.18 -16.43 -15.65
CA ILE A 118 -11.78 -16.21 -15.30
C ILE A 118 -10.87 -16.71 -16.43
N ARG A 119 -11.15 -17.89 -16.98
CA ARG A 119 -10.44 -18.45 -18.13
C ARG A 119 -10.46 -17.46 -19.29
N LYS A 120 -11.63 -16.93 -19.63
CA LYS A 120 -11.77 -15.92 -20.69
C LYS A 120 -10.96 -14.66 -20.39
N ILE A 121 -11.07 -14.10 -19.19
CA ILE A 121 -10.33 -12.89 -18.78
C ILE A 121 -8.81 -13.11 -18.87
N VAL A 122 -8.31 -14.23 -18.37
CA VAL A 122 -6.87 -14.56 -18.38
C VAL A 122 -6.38 -14.80 -19.81
N PHE A 123 -7.12 -15.57 -20.61
CA PHE A 123 -6.72 -15.92 -21.97
C PHE A 123 -6.72 -14.72 -22.90
N ASP A 124 -7.78 -13.91 -22.86
CA ASP A 124 -7.88 -12.68 -23.65
C ASP A 124 -6.76 -11.69 -23.25
N TYR A 125 -6.47 -11.53 -21.95
CA TYR A 125 -5.49 -10.55 -21.48
C TYR A 125 -4.04 -10.92 -21.81
N PHE A 126 -3.69 -12.21 -21.73
CA PHE A 126 -2.35 -12.68 -22.04
C PHE A 126 -2.17 -13.11 -23.50
N GLU A 127 -3.25 -13.09 -24.29
CA GLU A 127 -3.29 -13.53 -25.69
C GLU A 127 -2.86 -15.00 -25.83
N ILE A 128 -3.44 -15.87 -25.01
CA ILE A 128 -3.12 -17.30 -24.94
C ILE A 128 -4.37 -18.16 -25.18
N GLN A 129 -4.17 -19.38 -25.69
CA GLN A 129 -5.28 -20.31 -25.98
C GLN A 129 -5.51 -21.36 -24.89
N ASN A 130 -4.54 -21.58 -24.02
CA ASN A 130 -4.61 -22.54 -22.92
C ASN A 130 -3.70 -22.09 -21.76
N GLN A 131 -3.84 -22.74 -20.60
CA GLN A 131 -3.12 -22.36 -19.39
C GLN A 131 -1.59 -22.48 -19.48
N PHE A 132 -1.06 -23.37 -20.33
CA PHE A 132 0.39 -23.50 -20.54
C PHE A 132 0.99 -22.26 -21.21
N GLY A 133 0.18 -21.49 -21.94
CA GLY A 133 0.61 -20.20 -22.50
C GLY A 133 1.04 -19.18 -21.43
N LEU A 134 0.61 -19.34 -20.17
CA LEU A 134 1.09 -18.50 -19.07
C LEU A 134 2.59 -18.70 -18.81
N LEU A 135 3.15 -19.89 -19.08
CA LEU A 135 4.58 -20.17 -18.83
C LEU A 135 5.49 -19.15 -19.54
N TYR A 136 5.16 -18.76 -20.77
CA TYR A 136 5.89 -17.74 -21.51
C TYR A 136 5.94 -16.40 -20.76
N HIS A 137 4.81 -15.93 -20.22
CA HIS A 137 4.71 -14.67 -19.49
C HIS A 137 5.32 -14.71 -18.08
N PHE A 138 5.51 -15.89 -17.51
CA PHE A 138 6.08 -16.06 -16.16
C PHE A 138 7.56 -16.46 -16.16
N TYR A 139 8.07 -17.10 -17.21
CA TYR A 139 9.44 -17.60 -17.30
C TYR A 139 10.30 -16.91 -18.37
N GLU A 140 9.74 -16.56 -19.53
CA GLU A 140 10.54 -16.00 -20.64
C GLU A 140 10.50 -14.47 -20.69
N VAL A 141 9.30 -13.88 -20.67
CA VAL A 141 9.11 -12.43 -20.83
C VAL A 141 8.47 -11.78 -19.61
N PHE A 142 8.91 -12.21 -18.42
CA PHE A 142 8.33 -11.76 -17.16
C PHE A 142 8.21 -10.24 -17.08
N ASN A 143 6.96 -9.77 -16.98
CA ASN A 143 6.66 -8.36 -16.82
C ASN A 143 5.64 -8.17 -15.69
N LYS A 144 6.13 -7.77 -14.53
CA LYS A 144 5.31 -7.46 -13.34
C LYS A 144 4.23 -6.42 -13.63
N GLY A 145 4.51 -5.41 -14.45
CA GLY A 145 3.55 -4.37 -14.84
C GLY A 145 2.41 -4.94 -15.68
N LYS A 146 2.72 -5.82 -16.64
CA LYS A 146 1.73 -6.57 -17.42
C LYS A 146 0.87 -7.44 -16.53
N ILE A 147 1.46 -8.23 -15.63
CA ILE A 147 0.69 -9.06 -14.70
C ILE A 147 -0.20 -8.19 -13.79
N ALA A 148 0.31 -7.08 -13.27
CA ALA A 148 -0.47 -6.13 -12.47
C ALA A 148 -1.62 -5.47 -13.24
N GLY A 149 -1.50 -5.31 -14.56
CA GLY A 149 -2.55 -4.71 -15.40
C GLY A 149 -3.82 -5.56 -15.49
N LEU A 150 -3.70 -6.89 -15.34
CA LEU A 150 -4.83 -7.83 -15.32
C LEU A 150 -5.87 -7.45 -14.25
N CYS A 151 -5.40 -6.90 -13.13
CA CYS A 151 -6.24 -6.48 -12.00
C CYS A 151 -7.38 -5.55 -12.40
N LYS A 152 -7.24 -4.77 -13.49
CA LYS A 152 -8.33 -3.90 -13.97
C LYS A 152 -9.55 -4.75 -14.40
N SER A 153 -9.31 -5.81 -15.17
CA SER A 153 -10.36 -6.72 -15.61
C SER A 153 -10.92 -7.55 -14.45
N LEU A 154 -10.06 -7.96 -13.52
CA LEU A 154 -10.48 -8.68 -12.31
C LEU A 154 -11.32 -7.81 -11.36
N ALA A 155 -11.03 -6.51 -11.26
CA ALA A 155 -11.85 -5.58 -10.49
C ALA A 155 -13.26 -5.44 -11.06
N ALA A 156 -13.40 -5.41 -12.40
CA ALA A 156 -14.71 -5.41 -13.04
C ALA A 156 -15.45 -6.71 -12.77
N ALA A 157 -14.77 -7.85 -12.92
CA ALA A 157 -15.36 -9.16 -12.64
C ALA A 157 -15.83 -9.32 -11.19
N ALA A 158 -15.03 -8.87 -10.21
CA ALA A 158 -15.43 -8.85 -8.80
C ALA A 158 -16.70 -8.03 -8.56
N ARG A 159 -16.82 -6.83 -9.15
CA ARG A 159 -18.03 -5.99 -9.00
C ARG A 159 -19.27 -6.62 -9.61
N GLU A 160 -19.09 -7.50 -10.57
CA GLU A 160 -20.14 -8.27 -11.21
C GLU A 160 -20.38 -9.64 -10.53
N GLY A 161 -19.83 -9.86 -9.33
CA GLY A 161 -20.09 -11.05 -8.53
C GLY A 161 -19.24 -12.27 -8.88
N GLU A 162 -18.11 -12.11 -9.56
CA GLU A 162 -17.21 -13.25 -9.83
C GLU A 162 -16.52 -13.70 -8.52
N PRO A 163 -16.79 -14.94 -8.03
CA PRO A 163 -16.40 -15.35 -6.67
C PRO A 163 -14.90 -15.36 -6.41
N LEU A 164 -14.07 -15.78 -7.37
CA LEU A 164 -12.62 -15.86 -7.16
C LEU A 164 -11.99 -14.46 -7.08
N CYS A 165 -12.47 -13.51 -7.89
CA CYS A 165 -12.06 -12.12 -7.85
C CYS A 165 -12.51 -11.46 -6.55
N GLU A 166 -13.77 -11.61 -6.13
CA GLU A 166 -14.24 -11.11 -4.84
C GLU A 166 -13.39 -11.63 -3.68
N TYR A 167 -13.10 -12.94 -3.67
CA TYR A 167 -12.20 -13.56 -2.71
C TYR A 167 -10.81 -12.89 -2.72
N ALA A 168 -10.22 -12.70 -3.91
CA ALA A 168 -8.89 -12.11 -4.03
C ALA A 168 -8.83 -10.65 -3.53
N PHE A 169 -9.84 -9.82 -3.83
CA PHE A 169 -9.92 -8.45 -3.33
C PHE A 169 -10.16 -8.40 -1.82
N GLN A 170 -11.05 -9.25 -1.28
CA GLN A 170 -11.26 -9.34 0.16
C GLN A 170 -9.96 -9.74 0.89
N ARG A 171 -9.23 -10.72 0.35
CA ARG A 171 -7.90 -11.12 0.84
C ARG A 171 -6.90 -9.96 0.81
N ALA A 172 -6.87 -9.18 -0.27
CA ALA A 172 -6.02 -7.99 -0.36
C ALA A 172 -6.39 -6.94 0.69
N GLY A 173 -7.69 -6.70 0.92
CA GLY A 173 -8.20 -5.81 1.97
C GLY A 173 -7.74 -6.22 3.37
N ILE A 174 -7.88 -7.51 3.71
CA ILE A 174 -7.40 -8.07 4.99
C ILE A 174 -5.91 -7.79 5.19
N GLN A 175 -5.12 -8.00 4.14
CA GLN A 175 -3.69 -7.79 4.26
C GLN A 175 -3.35 -6.30 4.41
N LEU A 176 -4.00 -5.40 3.68
CA LEU A 176 -3.84 -3.95 3.88
C LEU A 176 -4.20 -3.54 5.31
N GLY A 177 -5.31 -4.05 5.85
CA GLY A 177 -5.73 -3.77 7.22
C GLY A 177 -4.68 -4.23 8.24
N ARG A 178 -4.03 -5.37 8.02
CA ARG A 178 -2.98 -5.90 8.91
C ARG A 178 -1.76 -4.99 8.96
N HIS A 179 -1.36 -4.42 7.82
CA HIS A 179 -0.25 -3.47 7.76
C HIS A 179 -0.58 -2.18 8.52
N VAL A 180 -1.78 -1.63 8.31
CA VAL A 180 -2.21 -0.44 9.04
C VAL A 180 -2.28 -0.74 10.54
N ARG A 181 -2.88 -1.85 10.96
CA ARG A 181 -2.95 -2.28 12.37
C ARG A 181 -1.56 -2.41 13.01
N ALA A 182 -0.61 -3.00 12.28
CA ALA A 182 0.77 -3.13 12.75
C ALA A 182 1.40 -1.76 13.04
N CYS A 183 1.27 -0.80 12.12
CA CYS A 183 1.81 0.53 12.38
C CYS A 183 1.04 1.32 13.42
N VAL A 184 -0.29 1.19 13.51
CA VAL A 184 -1.05 1.78 14.62
C VAL A 184 -0.48 1.31 15.95
N ARG A 185 -0.17 0.01 16.09
CA ARG A 185 0.42 -0.54 17.32
C ARG A 185 1.76 0.11 17.69
N HIS A 186 2.59 0.46 16.71
CA HIS A 186 3.84 1.17 16.97
C HIS A 186 3.61 2.65 17.28
N ALA A 187 2.70 3.29 16.57
CA ALA A 187 2.33 4.69 16.74
C ALA A 187 1.90 5.05 18.16
N ILE A 188 1.23 4.12 18.84
CA ILE A 188 0.54 4.37 20.11
C ILE A 188 1.37 3.91 21.32
N LYS A 189 2.53 3.25 21.11
CA LYS A 189 3.34 2.67 22.21
C LYS A 189 3.96 3.74 23.12
N GLU A 190 4.06 4.98 22.67
CA GLU A 190 4.88 6.01 23.33
C GLU A 190 4.13 7.35 23.55
N HIS A 191 2.79 7.37 23.43
CA HIS A 191 1.99 8.58 23.63
C HIS A 191 1.11 8.55 24.88
N ASP A 192 1.32 9.53 25.76
CA ASP A 192 0.42 9.93 26.83
C ASP A 192 0.05 11.42 26.66
N PRO A 193 -1.21 11.77 26.36
CA PRO A 193 -2.37 10.89 26.21
C PRO A 193 -2.38 10.08 24.90
N PRO A 194 -3.10 8.95 24.86
CA PRO A 194 -3.15 8.07 23.69
C PRO A 194 -3.78 8.76 22.47
N ILE A 195 -3.14 8.60 21.31
CA ILE A 195 -3.64 9.14 20.03
C ILE A 195 -5.01 8.52 19.71
N ARG A 196 -6.03 9.36 19.50
CA ARG A 196 -7.41 8.93 19.20
C ARG A 196 -7.85 9.11 17.75
N GLU A 197 -7.06 9.82 16.95
CA GLU A 197 -7.33 9.99 15.51
C GLU A 197 -6.04 9.82 14.71
N LEU A 198 -6.12 9.04 13.65
CA LEU A 198 -5.00 8.68 12.80
C LEU A 198 -5.39 8.85 11.33
N LEU A 199 -4.58 9.60 10.60
CA LEU A 199 -4.72 9.80 9.16
C LEU A 199 -3.94 8.70 8.42
N VAL A 200 -4.63 7.99 7.53
CA VAL A 200 -4.06 6.97 6.66
C VAL A 200 -4.09 7.50 5.22
N ILE A 201 -2.92 7.68 4.62
CA ILE A 201 -2.79 8.17 3.25
C ILE A 201 -2.66 6.96 2.31
N CYS A 202 -3.69 6.74 1.51
CA CYS A 202 -3.82 5.63 0.59
C CYS A 202 -3.17 5.98 -0.76
N CYS A 203 -1.99 5.39 -1.00
CA CYS A 203 -1.20 5.61 -2.21
C CYS A 203 -1.28 4.40 -3.15
N GLY A 204 -1.68 4.63 -4.40
CA GLY A 204 -1.60 3.63 -5.47
C GLY A 204 -2.96 3.24 -6.07
N LYS A 205 -2.92 2.75 -7.32
CA LYS A 205 -4.13 2.46 -8.11
C LYS A 205 -5.01 1.35 -7.54
N ILE A 206 -4.51 0.50 -6.63
CA ILE A 206 -5.35 -0.51 -5.98
C ILE A 206 -6.51 0.13 -5.19
N PHE A 207 -6.30 1.32 -4.63
CA PHE A 207 -7.30 2.06 -3.87
C PHE A 207 -8.42 2.65 -4.74
N GLU A 208 -8.32 2.58 -6.07
CA GLU A 208 -9.46 2.84 -6.97
C GLU A 208 -10.56 1.78 -6.83
N SER A 209 -10.22 0.62 -6.26
CA SER A 209 -11.16 -0.46 -5.94
C SER A 209 -11.38 -0.61 -4.43
N TRP A 210 -11.45 0.51 -3.69
CA TRP A 210 -11.67 0.49 -2.24
C TRP A 210 -12.96 -0.25 -1.86
N ASP A 211 -14.02 -0.12 -2.67
CA ASP A 211 -15.28 -0.83 -2.53
C ASP A 211 -15.10 -2.35 -2.37
N LEU A 212 -14.14 -2.93 -3.09
CA LEU A 212 -13.83 -4.37 -3.03
C LEU A 212 -12.88 -4.74 -1.86
N LEU A 213 -12.14 -3.78 -1.33
CA LEU A 213 -11.14 -3.99 -0.27
C LEU A 213 -11.70 -3.74 1.13
N GLN A 214 -12.66 -2.82 1.25
CA GLN A 214 -13.13 -2.22 2.49
C GLN A 214 -13.53 -3.27 3.52
N THR A 215 -14.38 -4.22 3.13
CA THR A 215 -14.86 -5.28 4.03
C THR A 215 -13.72 -6.13 4.57
N GLY A 216 -12.74 -6.48 3.73
CA GLY A 216 -11.56 -7.21 4.16
C GLY A 216 -10.70 -6.40 5.13
N PHE A 217 -10.51 -5.12 4.85
CA PHE A 217 -9.75 -4.21 5.69
C PHE A 217 -10.37 -4.03 7.06
N GLN A 218 -11.69 -3.80 7.13
CA GLN A 218 -12.44 -3.61 8.37
C GLN A 218 -12.40 -4.83 9.28
N LYS A 219 -12.49 -6.04 8.71
CA LYS A 219 -12.42 -7.31 9.47
C LYS A 219 -11.19 -7.38 10.39
N VAL A 220 -10.05 -6.83 9.94
CA VAL A 220 -8.81 -6.86 10.72
C VAL A 220 -8.92 -6.07 12.03
N PHE A 221 -9.70 -5.00 12.05
CA PHE A 221 -9.88 -4.17 13.23
C PHE A 221 -11.04 -4.65 14.11
N ALA A 222 -11.95 -5.45 13.56
CA ALA A 222 -12.99 -6.14 14.30
C ALA A 222 -12.49 -7.44 14.96
N GLU A 223 -11.40 -8.04 14.47
CA GLU A 223 -10.77 -9.21 15.08
C GLU A 223 -10.32 -8.90 16.51
N THR A 224 -10.97 -9.52 17.49
CA THR A 224 -10.61 -9.42 18.90
C THR A 224 -9.27 -10.12 19.13
N GLN A 225 -8.17 -9.36 19.13
CA GLN A 225 -6.84 -9.87 19.47
C GLN A 225 -6.38 -9.28 20.80
N THR A 226 -5.94 -10.13 21.72
CA THR A 226 -5.46 -9.75 23.06
C THR A 226 -4.30 -8.75 23.04
N SER A 227 -3.55 -8.67 21.93
CA SER A 227 -2.33 -7.85 21.79
C SER A 227 -2.52 -6.50 21.08
N PHE A 228 -3.70 -6.19 20.54
CA PHE A 228 -4.02 -4.91 19.92
C PHE A 228 -5.21 -4.27 20.64
N ARG A 229 -4.93 -3.28 21.51
CA ARG A 229 -5.94 -2.52 22.24
C ARG A 229 -5.80 -1.06 21.89
N TRP A 230 -6.53 -0.63 20.86
CA TRP A 230 -6.61 0.77 20.47
C TRP A 230 -8.05 1.14 20.15
N GLN A 231 -8.47 2.30 20.65
CA GLN A 231 -9.76 2.91 20.33
C GLN A 231 -9.49 4.26 19.68
N GLY A 232 -10.14 4.51 18.56
CA GLY A 232 -10.00 5.78 17.85
C GLY A 232 -10.58 5.76 16.46
N ILE A 233 -10.21 6.78 15.68
CA ILE A 233 -10.71 7.02 14.33
C ILE A 233 -9.57 6.87 13.34
N LEU A 234 -9.74 6.01 12.33
CA LEU A 234 -8.90 5.96 11.15
C LEU A 234 -9.58 6.75 10.02
N SER A 235 -8.99 7.89 9.65
CA SER A 235 -9.43 8.71 8.53
C SER A 235 -8.59 8.35 7.31
N LEU A 236 -9.19 7.74 6.28
CA LEU A 236 -8.51 7.32 5.06
C LEU A 236 -8.69 8.38 3.97
N VAL A 237 -7.60 8.74 3.30
CA VAL A 237 -7.59 9.73 2.21
C VAL A 237 -6.77 9.26 1.02
N ARG A 238 -7.19 9.63 -0.19
CA ARG A 238 -6.44 9.39 -1.44
C ARG A 238 -5.80 10.68 -1.93
N LEU A 239 -4.58 10.60 -2.46
CA LEU A 239 -3.93 11.72 -3.16
C LEU A 239 -4.51 11.86 -4.58
N GLN A 240 -4.86 13.08 -4.98
CA GLN A 240 -5.21 13.43 -6.38
C GLN A 240 -4.01 13.90 -7.19
N LEU A 241 -2.93 14.28 -6.50
CA LEU A 241 -1.71 14.79 -7.11
C LEU A 241 -0.67 13.68 -7.23
N SER A 242 0.15 13.77 -8.27
CA SER A 242 1.29 12.88 -8.42
C SER A 242 2.34 13.15 -7.33
N ALA A 243 3.09 12.12 -6.98
CA ALA A 243 4.25 12.27 -6.09
C ALA A 243 5.28 13.30 -6.62
N SER A 244 5.30 13.55 -7.94
CA SER A 244 6.15 14.56 -8.57
C SER A 244 5.74 16.00 -8.28
N PHE A 245 4.46 16.29 -8.01
CA PHE A 245 4.03 17.62 -7.58
C PHE A 245 4.58 17.95 -6.20
N GLY A 246 4.53 17.00 -5.26
CA GLY A 246 5.19 17.13 -3.96
C GLY A 246 6.69 17.37 -4.06
N ALA A 247 7.36 16.63 -4.94
CA ALA A 247 8.80 16.81 -5.19
C ALA A 247 9.13 18.19 -5.76
N ALA A 248 8.31 18.73 -6.67
CA ALA A 248 8.51 20.06 -7.25
C ALA A 248 8.30 21.17 -6.20
N ARG A 249 7.29 21.04 -5.33
CA ARG A 249 7.06 21.98 -4.22
C ARG A 249 8.17 21.92 -3.18
N LEU A 250 8.68 20.73 -2.88
CA LEU A 250 9.83 20.57 -1.99
C LEU A 250 11.09 21.21 -2.58
N ALA A 251 11.38 20.97 -3.87
CA ALA A 251 12.53 21.56 -4.53
C ALA A 251 12.44 23.10 -4.58
N ALA A 252 11.26 23.65 -4.89
CA ALA A 252 11.01 25.09 -4.86
C ALA A 252 11.27 25.68 -3.47
N ARG A 253 10.87 24.97 -2.41
CA ARG A 253 11.04 25.41 -1.03
C ARG A 253 12.49 25.32 -0.56
N LEU A 254 13.17 24.20 -0.81
CA LEU A 254 14.53 23.94 -0.34
C LEU A 254 15.61 24.70 -1.12
N HIS A 255 15.41 24.91 -2.42
CA HIS A 255 16.45 25.46 -3.29
C HIS A 255 16.17 26.89 -3.77
N ALA A 256 14.91 27.34 -3.75
CA ALA A 256 14.53 28.68 -4.18
C ALA A 256 13.84 29.50 -3.08
N GLY A 257 13.59 28.93 -1.90
CA GLY A 257 12.82 29.59 -0.83
C GLY A 257 11.37 29.88 -1.22
N LEU A 258 10.86 29.25 -2.29
CA LEU A 258 9.54 29.50 -2.85
C LEU A 258 8.51 28.53 -2.25
N SER A 259 7.44 29.08 -1.70
CA SER A 259 6.28 28.30 -1.24
C SER A 259 5.26 28.20 -2.37
N LEU A 260 5.23 27.05 -3.04
CA LEU A 260 4.20 26.76 -4.02
C LEU A 260 2.88 26.41 -3.30
N PRO A 261 1.72 26.96 -3.72
CA PRO A 261 0.44 26.67 -3.07
C PRO A 261 0.04 25.19 -3.28
N CYS A 262 -0.55 24.58 -2.25
CA CYS A 262 -1.17 23.27 -2.36
C CYS A 262 -2.61 23.44 -2.85
N PRO A 263 -3.03 22.76 -3.92
CA PRO A 263 -4.42 22.77 -4.37
C PRO A 263 -5.35 22.30 -3.24
N PRO A 264 -6.50 22.96 -3.03
CA PRO A 264 -7.45 22.58 -1.97
C PRO A 264 -8.03 21.16 -2.15
N ASP A 265 -7.91 20.59 -3.34
CA ASP A 265 -8.35 19.27 -3.78
C ASP A 265 -7.20 18.22 -3.83
N ALA A 266 -6.05 18.52 -3.21
CA ALA A 266 -4.89 17.62 -3.19
C ALA A 266 -5.19 16.22 -2.61
N THR A 267 -6.15 16.13 -1.69
CA THR A 267 -6.69 14.88 -1.17
C THR A 267 -8.20 14.78 -1.30
N VAL A 268 -8.65 13.54 -1.47
CA VAL A 268 -10.07 13.18 -1.43
C VAL A 268 -10.28 12.18 -0.29
N PRO A 269 -11.24 12.44 0.63
CA PRO A 269 -11.64 11.47 1.63
C PRO A 269 -12.07 10.15 0.99
N MET A 270 -11.61 9.03 1.54
CA MET A 270 -11.98 7.69 1.08
C MET A 270 -12.94 7.00 2.05
N ASP A 271 -12.59 6.99 3.34
CA ASP A 271 -13.35 6.30 4.36
C ASP A 271 -13.01 6.83 5.76
N ARG A 272 -13.88 6.57 6.73
CA ARG A 272 -13.66 6.91 8.13
C ARG A 272 -14.10 5.74 9.00
N LEU A 273 -13.14 5.02 9.55
CA LEU A 273 -13.40 3.86 10.41
C LEU A 273 -13.32 4.25 11.87
N VAL A 274 -14.37 3.94 12.63
CA VAL A 274 -14.37 4.03 14.08
C VAL A 274 -13.97 2.67 14.64
N ILE A 275 -12.86 2.63 15.36
CA ILE A 275 -12.36 1.44 16.04
C ILE A 275 -12.75 1.55 17.51
N SER A 276 -13.63 0.65 17.94
CA SER A 276 -14.01 0.44 19.34
C SER A 276 -13.38 -0.84 19.86
N LEU A 277 -13.15 -0.89 21.18
CA LEU A 277 -12.76 -2.10 21.90
C LEU A 277 -13.93 -3.09 22.04
#